data_AF-A0A7S9Q027-F1
#
_entry.id   AF-A0A7S9Q027-F1
#
_cell.length_a   1.000
_cell.length_b   1.000
_cell.length_c   1.000
_cell.angle_alpha   90.00
_cell.angle_beta   90.00
_cell.angle_gamma   90.00
#
_symmetry.space_group_name_H-M   'P 1'
#
loop_
_entity.id
_entity.type
_entity.pdbx_description
1 polymer ?
#
loop_
_entity_poly.entity_id
_entity_poly.type
_entity_poly.pdbx_seq_one_letter_code
_entity_poly.pdbx_strand_id
1 'polypeptide(L)'
;MEELTGKLLVVHPQLTTDPVSRQGQIGVIATVDLKRDTISVGFGGGPIGKYSSDALLVLRDKNELYQDTMTGVKDMDAKTFHDLLELNMKQERSGFGNVSAAMKIALDSPEVMKRSMISLEDYISRNQIMDISENVSFER
;
A
#
# COMPACT_ATOMS: atom_id res chain seq x y z
N MET A 1 0.27 5.21 -15.28
CA MET A 1 -0.78 5.82 -14.42
C MET A 1 -1.96 4.89 -14.16
N GLU A 2 -2.44 4.13 -15.17
CA GLU A 2 -3.61 3.24 -15.01
C GLU A 2 -3.39 2.10 -14.00
N GLU A 3 -2.17 1.55 -13.87
CA GLU A 3 -1.88 0.38 -13.01
C GLU A 3 -2.10 0.60 -11.50
N LEU A 4 -2.00 1.84 -11.01
CA LEU A 4 -2.21 2.16 -9.60
C LEU A 4 -3.64 2.55 -9.28
N THR A 5 -4.41 3.00 -10.28
CA THR A 5 -5.78 3.47 -10.08
C THR A 5 -6.67 2.29 -9.70
N GLY A 6 -7.52 2.47 -8.69
CA GLY A 6 -8.35 1.40 -8.14
C GLY A 6 -7.63 0.50 -7.14
N LYS A 7 -6.33 0.68 -6.89
CA LYS A 7 -5.62 -0.10 -5.86
C LYS A 7 -6.03 0.35 -4.46
N LEU A 8 -6.18 -0.61 -3.55
CA LEU A 8 -6.38 -0.34 -2.14
C LEU A 8 -5.07 0.07 -1.46
N LEU A 9 -5.18 0.92 -0.46
CA LEU A 9 -4.09 1.38 0.38
C LEU A 9 -4.59 1.75 1.78
N VAL A 10 -3.66 2.06 2.67
CA VAL A 10 -3.95 2.65 3.99
C VAL A 10 -3.23 3.99 4.11
N VAL A 11 -3.90 5.00 4.64
CA VAL A 11 -3.22 6.24 5.05
C VAL A 11 -2.38 5.93 6.29
N HIS A 12 -1.10 6.28 6.27
CA HIS A 12 -0.18 5.92 7.34
C HIS A 12 -0.75 6.31 8.73
N PRO A 13 -0.89 5.36 9.69
CA PRO A 13 -1.55 5.65 10.97
C PRO A 13 -0.87 6.73 11.81
N GLN A 14 0.43 6.91 11.60
CA GLN A 14 1.25 7.90 12.31
C GLN A 14 1.50 9.17 11.48
N LEU A 15 0.72 9.41 10.42
CA LEU A 15 0.85 10.61 9.60
C LEU A 15 0.58 11.87 10.45
N THR A 16 1.59 12.72 10.58
CA THR A 16 1.55 13.90 11.45
C THR A 16 0.65 15.01 10.92
N THR A 17 0.55 15.13 9.60
CA THR A 17 -0.29 16.12 8.91
C THR A 17 -1.19 15.42 7.90
N ASP A 18 -2.42 15.11 8.33
CA ASP A 18 -3.42 14.50 7.44
C ASP A 18 -4.44 15.54 6.96
N PRO A 19 -4.49 15.84 5.65
CA PRO A 19 -5.36 16.87 5.09
C PRO A 19 -6.85 16.60 5.25
N VAL A 20 -7.26 15.34 5.44
CA VAL A 20 -8.69 14.96 5.56
C VAL A 20 -8.98 14.06 6.78
N SER A 21 -8.01 13.91 7.69
CA SER A 21 -8.14 13.16 8.96
C SER A 21 -8.61 11.70 8.78
N ARG A 22 -7.88 10.95 7.94
CA ARG A 22 -8.16 9.57 7.55
C ARG A 22 -7.01 8.61 7.92
N GLN A 23 -6.16 8.95 8.89
CA GLN A 23 -5.08 8.09 9.35
C GLN A 23 -5.59 6.70 9.73
N GLY A 24 -4.87 5.66 9.28
CA GLY A 24 -5.23 4.26 9.50
C GLY A 24 -6.46 3.79 8.73
N GLN A 25 -7.10 4.63 7.91
CA GLN A 25 -8.23 4.20 7.09
C GLN A 25 -7.78 3.60 5.76
N ILE A 26 -8.49 2.57 5.33
CA ILE A 26 -8.34 1.95 4.02
C ILE A 26 -9.03 2.84 2.98
N GLY A 27 -8.30 3.20 1.94
CA GLY A 27 -8.79 3.99 0.80
C GLY A 27 -8.49 3.33 -0.53
N VAL A 28 -9.03 3.91 -1.60
CA VAL A 28 -8.81 3.49 -3.00
C VAL A 28 -8.16 4.64 -3.75
N ILE A 29 -7.12 4.35 -4.52
CA ILE A 29 -6.48 5.34 -5.40
C ILE A 29 -7.48 5.75 -6.50
N ALA A 30 -7.86 7.03 -6.51
CA ALA A 30 -8.73 7.62 -7.53
C ALA A 30 -7.93 8.11 -8.74
N THR A 31 -6.83 8.84 -8.48
CA THR A 31 -5.91 9.32 -9.53
C THR A 31 -4.49 9.44 -8.98
N VAL A 32 -3.51 9.38 -9.87
CA VAL A 32 -2.08 9.46 -9.54
C VAL A 32 -1.40 10.52 -10.42
N ASP A 33 -0.72 11.48 -9.80
CA ASP A 33 0.22 12.40 -10.45
C ASP A 33 1.61 12.19 -9.82
N LEU A 34 2.40 11.29 -10.42
CA LEU A 34 3.75 10.97 -9.94
C LEU A 34 4.74 12.13 -10.11
N LYS A 35 4.51 13.04 -11.07
CA LYS A 35 5.41 14.19 -11.32
C LYS A 35 5.36 15.19 -10.17
N ARG A 36 4.21 15.29 -9.51
CA ARG A 36 3.98 16.15 -8.34
C ARG A 36 3.87 15.39 -7.04
N ASP A 37 4.17 14.09 -7.05
CA ASP A 37 3.98 13.18 -5.91
C ASP A 37 2.63 13.38 -5.22
N THR A 38 1.56 13.40 -6.02
CA THR A 38 0.20 13.66 -5.55
C THR A 38 -0.70 12.48 -5.88
N ILE A 39 -1.08 11.75 -4.84
CA ILE A 39 -1.97 10.59 -4.89
C ILE A 39 -3.32 11.02 -4.35
N SER A 40 -4.36 10.95 -5.19
CA SER A 40 -5.73 11.25 -4.79
C SER A 40 -6.42 9.96 -4.34
N VAL A 41 -6.94 9.95 -3.11
CA VAL A 41 -7.51 8.77 -2.45
C VAL A 41 -8.96 9.02 -2.09
N GLY A 42 -9.83 8.09 -2.50
CA GLY A 42 -11.24 8.05 -2.14
C GLY A 42 -11.53 7.03 -1.03
N PHE A 43 -12.52 7.34 -0.18
CA PHE A 43 -12.87 6.54 0.99
C PHE A 43 -14.34 6.05 0.96
N GLY A 44 -14.91 5.82 -0.23
CA GLY A 44 -16.29 5.37 -0.42
C GLY A 44 -17.38 6.44 -0.21
N GLY A 45 -17.01 7.61 0.34
CA GLY A 45 -17.84 8.81 0.48
C GLY A 45 -17.07 9.93 1.18
N GLY A 46 -17.47 11.18 0.97
CA GLY A 46 -16.79 12.35 1.54
C GLY A 46 -15.66 12.92 0.65
N PRO A 47 -14.79 13.79 1.21
CA PRO A 47 -13.75 14.46 0.45
C PRO A 47 -12.66 13.49 0.00
N ILE A 48 -12.15 13.71 -1.21
CA ILE A 48 -10.94 13.04 -1.72
C ILE A 48 -9.74 13.61 -0.96
N GLY A 49 -8.93 12.73 -0.36
CA GLY A 49 -7.66 13.11 0.25
C GLY A 49 -6.56 13.17 -0.79
N LYS A 50 -5.65 14.14 -0.67
CA LYS A 50 -4.45 14.25 -1.51
C LYS A 50 -3.23 14.00 -0.65
N TYR A 51 -2.49 12.96 -0.95
CA TYR A 51 -1.36 12.51 -0.15
C TYR A 51 -0.12 12.39 -1.02
N SER A 52 1.03 12.55 -0.38
CA SER A 52 2.32 12.11 -0.91
C SER A 52 2.38 10.57 -0.94
N SER A 53 3.18 9.98 -1.83
CA SER A 53 3.30 8.53 -1.93
C SER A 53 3.97 7.87 -0.70
N ASP A 54 4.79 8.61 0.05
CA ASP A 54 5.39 8.16 1.31
C ASP A 54 4.39 8.07 2.48
N ALA A 55 3.32 8.87 2.43
CA ALA A 55 2.26 8.93 3.43
C ALA A 55 1.23 7.78 3.32
N LEU A 56 1.39 6.92 2.32
CA LEU A 56 0.44 5.87 1.97
C LEU A 56 1.12 4.51 2.06
N LEU A 57 0.42 3.53 2.63
CA LEU A 57 0.90 2.17 2.81
C LEU A 57 0.16 1.20 1.91
N VAL A 58 0.89 0.26 1.33
CA VAL A 58 0.35 -0.86 0.56
C VAL A 58 0.93 -2.17 1.08
N LEU A 59 0.22 -3.28 0.85
CA LEU A 59 0.74 -4.60 1.15
C LEU A 59 1.99 -4.88 0.30
N ARG A 60 3.00 -5.47 0.92
CA ARG A 60 4.16 -6.07 0.24
C ARG A 60 3.72 -7.19 -0.68
N ASP A 61 4.56 -7.49 -1.67
CA ASP A 61 4.36 -8.66 -2.51
C ASP A 61 4.21 -9.93 -1.66
N LYS A 62 3.26 -10.78 -2.05
CA LYS A 62 2.95 -12.00 -1.29
C LYS A 62 4.15 -12.95 -1.21
N ASN A 63 4.96 -13.07 -2.26
CA ASN A 63 6.08 -13.99 -2.26
C ASN A 63 7.19 -13.45 -1.37
N GLU A 64 7.47 -12.15 -1.46
CA GLU A 64 8.43 -11.46 -0.59
C GLU A 64 8.03 -11.60 0.88
N LEU A 65 6.75 -11.35 1.21
CA LEU A 65 6.23 -11.46 2.56
C LEU A 65 6.30 -12.89 3.10
N TYR A 66 5.94 -13.87 2.27
CA TYR A 66 5.98 -15.28 2.67
C TYR A 66 7.42 -15.70 2.99
N GLN A 67 8.38 -15.38 2.13
CA GLN A 67 9.79 -15.70 2.34
C GLN A 67 10.31 -15.05 3.63
N ASP A 68 10.07 -13.75 3.82
CA ASP A 68 10.47 -13.01 5.03
C ASP A 68 9.88 -13.63 6.30
N THR A 69 8.59 -14.00 6.25
CA THR A 69 7.90 -14.66 7.37
C THR A 69 8.53 -16.02 7.70
N MET A 70 8.87 -16.83 6.70
CA MET A 70 9.48 -18.14 6.91
C MET A 70 10.93 -18.06 7.40
N THR A 71 11.69 -17.04 6.97
CA THR A 71 13.07 -16.84 7.42
C THR A 71 13.17 -16.17 8.79
N GLY A 72 12.18 -15.35 9.16
CA GLY A 72 12.16 -14.57 10.40
C GLY A 72 11.46 -15.23 11.60
N VAL A 73 11.07 -16.51 11.51
CA VAL A 73 10.25 -17.20 12.53
C VAL A 73 10.86 -17.15 13.93
N LYS A 74 12.20 -17.20 14.05
CA LYS A 74 12.87 -17.27 15.35
C LYS A 74 12.71 -16.00 16.20
N ASP A 75 12.51 -14.85 15.56
CA ASP A 75 12.42 -13.54 16.20
C ASP A 75 10.97 -13.03 16.25
N MET A 76 10.00 -13.93 16.12
CA MET A 76 8.59 -13.62 15.94
C MET A 76 7.73 -14.44 16.91
N ASP A 77 6.77 -13.79 17.56
CA ASP A 77 5.80 -14.52 18.37
C ASP A 77 4.80 -15.30 17.49
N ALA A 78 4.18 -16.32 18.07
CA ALA A 78 3.28 -17.20 17.34
C ALA A 78 2.05 -16.49 16.75
N LYS A 79 1.57 -15.43 17.39
CA LYS A 79 0.41 -14.66 16.90
C LYS A 79 0.80 -13.83 15.68
N THR A 80 1.91 -13.10 15.74
CA THR A 80 2.45 -12.33 14.61
C THR A 80 2.72 -13.24 13.41
N PHE A 81 3.28 -14.43 13.63
CA PHE A 81 3.49 -15.43 12.58
C PHE A 81 2.18 -15.90 11.94
N HIS A 82 1.19 -16.25 12.77
CA HIS A 82 -0.13 -16.65 12.31
C HIS A 82 -0.81 -15.54 11.49
N ASP A 83 -0.78 -14.31 11.99
CA ASP A 83 -1.42 -13.15 11.34
C ASP A 83 -0.77 -12.85 9.98
N LEU A 84 0.57 -12.93 9.87
CA LEU A 84 1.29 -12.76 8.61
C LEU A 84 0.97 -13.85 7.60
N LEU A 85 0.85 -15.12 8.04
CA LEU A 85 0.41 -16.21 7.19
C LEU A 85 -1.03 -16.04 6.72
N GLU A 86 -1.96 -15.69 7.62
CA GLU A 86 -3.35 -15.46 7.24
C GLU A 86 -3.45 -14.33 6.22
N LEU A 87 -2.77 -13.20 6.49
CA LEU A 87 -2.68 -12.07 5.58
C LEU A 87 -2.16 -12.51 4.20
N ASN A 88 -1.07 -13.29 4.15
CA ASN A 88 -0.52 -13.82 2.91
C ASN A 88 -1.53 -14.67 2.13
N MET A 89 -2.26 -15.55 2.82
CA MET A 89 -3.32 -16.37 2.22
C MET A 89 -4.50 -15.53 1.68
N LYS A 90 -4.83 -14.41 2.32
CA LYS A 90 -5.84 -13.48 1.78
C LYS A 90 -5.35 -12.82 0.49
N GLN A 91 -4.06 -12.50 0.38
CA GLN A 91 -3.50 -11.91 -0.84
C GLN A 91 -3.53 -12.87 -2.04
N GLU A 92 -3.49 -14.18 -1.81
CA GLU A 92 -3.60 -15.19 -2.88
C GLU A 92 -4.95 -15.14 -3.61
N ARG A 93 -6.01 -14.73 -2.89
CA ARG A 93 -7.37 -14.70 -3.43
C ARG A 93 -7.65 -13.35 -4.08
N SER A 94 -7.91 -13.37 -5.37
CA SER A 94 -8.32 -12.18 -6.12
C SER A 94 -9.58 -11.55 -5.51
N GLY A 95 -9.59 -10.21 -5.40
CA GLY A 95 -10.79 -9.44 -5.03
C GLY A 95 -10.58 -8.44 -3.89
N PHE A 96 -11.26 -7.29 -4.02
CA PHE A 96 -11.21 -6.17 -3.08
C PHE A 96 -11.46 -6.56 -1.62
N GLY A 97 -12.40 -7.49 -1.38
CA GLY A 97 -12.72 -7.94 -0.02
C GLY A 97 -11.56 -8.65 0.67
N ASN A 98 -10.80 -9.48 -0.04
CA ASN A 98 -9.67 -10.22 0.52
C ASN A 98 -8.49 -9.28 0.80
N VAL A 99 -8.18 -8.38 -0.13
CA VAL A 99 -7.12 -7.38 0.05
C VAL A 99 -7.45 -6.42 1.20
N SER A 100 -8.71 -5.99 1.31
CA SER A 100 -9.15 -5.17 2.44
C SER A 100 -9.05 -5.92 3.77
N ALA A 101 -9.43 -7.20 3.82
CA ALA A 101 -9.27 -8.04 5.01
C ALA A 101 -7.80 -8.21 5.40
N ALA A 102 -6.91 -8.42 4.43
CA ALA A 102 -5.47 -8.47 4.63
C ALA A 102 -4.92 -7.18 5.26
N MET A 103 -5.35 -6.01 4.76
CA MET A 103 -4.97 -4.72 5.34
C MET A 103 -5.49 -4.54 6.77
N LYS A 104 -6.69 -5.03 7.09
CA LYS A 104 -7.20 -4.99 8.47
C LYS A 104 -6.34 -5.81 9.42
N ILE A 105 -5.96 -7.02 9.03
CA ILE A 105 -5.03 -7.85 9.81
C ILE A 105 -3.71 -7.11 10.05
N ALA A 106 -3.17 -6.44 9.03
CA ALA A 106 -1.97 -5.62 9.18
C ALA A 106 -2.15 -4.50 10.21
N LEU A 107 -3.29 -3.81 10.18
CA LEU A 107 -3.55 -2.67 11.06
C LEU A 107 -3.80 -3.05 12.53
N ASP A 108 -4.19 -4.29 12.81
CA ASP A 108 -4.46 -4.77 14.16
C ASP A 108 -3.19 -4.96 15.01
N SER A 109 -2.00 -4.98 14.39
CA SER A 109 -0.72 -5.13 15.08
C SER A 109 0.38 -4.27 14.43
N PRO A 110 1.04 -3.36 15.18
CA PRO A 110 2.15 -2.57 14.65
C PRO A 110 3.29 -3.42 14.06
N GLU A 111 3.57 -4.59 14.64
CA GLU A 111 4.61 -5.49 14.14
C GLU A 111 4.19 -6.17 12.84
N VAL A 112 2.92 -6.58 12.72
CA VAL A 112 2.38 -7.15 11.47
C VAL A 112 2.37 -6.08 10.38
N MET A 113 1.92 -4.85 10.68
CA MET A 113 1.96 -3.71 9.75
C MET A 113 3.37 -3.47 9.24
N LYS A 114 4.35 -3.36 10.15
CA LYS A 114 5.76 -3.11 9.82
C LYS A 114 6.35 -4.16 8.88
N ARG A 115 5.95 -5.43 9.04
CA ARG A 115 6.46 -6.54 8.22
C ARG A 115 5.70 -6.73 6.92
N SER A 116 4.40 -6.42 6.89
CA SER A 116 3.52 -6.73 5.77
C SER A 116 3.24 -5.55 4.84
N MET A 117 3.55 -4.33 5.25
CA MET A 117 3.27 -3.11 4.48
C MET A 117 4.55 -2.33 4.18
N ILE A 118 4.55 -1.63 3.04
CA ILE A 118 5.57 -0.69 2.60
C ILE A 118 4.91 0.60 2.14
N SER A 119 5.68 1.69 2.01
CA SER A 119 5.17 2.91 1.41
C SER A 119 4.77 2.68 -0.05
N LEU A 120 3.84 3.49 -0.55
CA LEU A 120 3.49 3.47 -1.96
C LEU A 120 4.67 3.93 -2.82
N GLU A 121 5.49 4.85 -2.32
CA GLU A 121 6.77 5.27 -2.92
C GLU A 121 7.71 4.07 -3.15
N ASP A 122 7.95 3.25 -2.11
CA ASP A 122 8.79 2.05 -2.21
C ASP A 122 8.20 1.05 -3.21
N TYR A 123 6.88 0.87 -3.18
CA TYR A 123 6.19 -0.01 -4.11
C TYR A 123 6.36 0.43 -5.56
N ILE A 124 6.23 1.72 -5.85
CA ILE A 124 6.43 2.28 -7.21
C ILE A 124 7.86 2.05 -7.67
N SER A 125 8.83 2.36 -6.81
CA SER A 125 10.26 2.23 -7.09
C SER A 125 10.66 0.78 -7.39
N ARG A 126 10.15 -0.18 -6.61
CA ARG A 126 10.44 -1.61 -6.77
C ARG A 126 9.83 -2.20 -8.04
N ASN A 127 8.64 -1.74 -8.43
CA ASN A 127 7.94 -2.25 -9.61
C ASN A 127 8.28 -1.49 -10.89
N GLN A 128 9.28 -0.59 -10.85
CA GLN A 128 9.69 0.22 -11.99
C GLN A 128 8.51 0.91 -12.69
N ILE A 129 7.50 1.34 -11.92
CA ILE A 129 6.38 2.14 -12.44
C ILE A 129 6.92 3.56 -12.65
N MET A 130 7.86 3.70 -13.59
CA MET A 130 8.45 4.95 -14.02
C MET A 130 7.75 5.39 -15.30
N ASP A 131 7.31 6.65 -15.30
CA ASP A 131 6.64 7.29 -16.43
C ASP A 131 7.63 7.45 -17.60
N ILE A 132 7.63 6.52 -18.57
CA ILE A 132 8.24 6.76 -19.88
C ILE A 132 7.28 7.65 -20.68
N SER A 133 7.18 8.92 -20.29
CA SER A 133 6.76 9.97 -21.22
C SER A 133 8.03 10.68 -21.70
N GLU A 134 8.77 10.01 -22.59
CA GLU A 134 9.79 10.67 -23.40
C GLU A 134 9.13 11.84 -24.16
N ASN A 135 9.66 13.03 -23.92
CA ASN A 135 9.58 14.14 -24.86
C ASN A 135 10.13 13.66 -26.21
N VAL A 136 9.27 13.21 -27.11
CA VAL A 136 9.60 13.25 -28.53
C VAL A 136 9.26 14.66 -29.02
N SER A 137 10.10 15.61 -28.62
CA SER A 137 10.25 16.86 -29.34
C SER A 137 10.89 16.50 -30.68
N PHE A 138 10.06 16.24 -31.69
CA PHE A 138 10.54 16.26 -33.07
C PHE A 138 10.99 17.69 -33.36
N GLU A 139 12.31 17.91 -33.33
CA GLU A 139 12.90 19.03 -34.05
C GLU A 139 12.52 18.90 -35.53
N ARG A 140 11.90 19.95 -36.06
CA ARG A 140 11.80 20.23 -37.49
C ARG A 140 12.17 21.68 -37.74
#